data_AF-A0AAW7HKF7-F1
#
_entry.id   AF-A0AAW7HKF7-F1
#
_cell.length_a   1.000
_cell.length_b   1.000
_cell.length_c   1.000
_cell.angle_alpha   90.00
_cell.angle_beta   90.00
_cell.angle_gamma   90.00
#
_symmetry.space_group_name_H-M   'P 1'
#
loop_
_entity.id
_entity.type
_entity.pdbx_description
1 polymer ?
#
loop_
_entity_poly.entity_id
_entity_poly.type
_entity_poly.pdbx_seq_one_letter_code
_entity_poly.pdbx_strand_id
1 'polypeptide(L)'
;MFTTERFFKKIWSVWLLVVILALMMTGVAPPFMAVPAILIIIVMTLWCINCAYRSEHFVSFANLRMFFNMSVAPMFASLLTLGVTYKKMKLGAATSLMLGLAPVVLVLLTYAMAYYWRSKSDILHFKGQRVESIEPPQKVQWWQAGLAAGLSSVIYPLMKSHDVPATGLIYFFALMSVFMVFYNRDKISALRDLKVREAKENRQYTFMDIETIQSMRAASWLGRLFAVRAR
;
A
#
# COMPACT_ATOMS: atom_id res chain seq x y z
N MET A 1 -10.87 6.52 14.03
CA MET A 1 -12.10 7.17 13.55
C MET A 1 -12.03 7.36 12.04
N PHE A 2 -12.89 6.65 11.32
CA PHE A 2 -12.96 6.63 9.87
C PHE A 2 -13.78 7.84 9.39
N THR A 3 -13.17 9.02 9.25
CA THR A 3 -13.90 10.16 8.67
C THR A 3 -14.01 10.00 7.16
N THR A 4 -15.22 10.08 6.64
CA THR A 4 -15.58 9.87 5.23
C THR A 4 -14.90 10.86 4.29
N GLU A 5 -14.57 12.07 4.73
CA GLU A 5 -13.71 13.00 3.97
C GLU A 5 -12.31 12.45 3.67
N ARG A 6 -11.75 11.65 4.60
CA ARG A 6 -10.44 11.03 4.42
C ARG A 6 -10.52 9.79 3.54
N PHE A 7 -11.71 9.25 3.25
CA PHE A 7 -11.89 8.03 2.47
C PHE A 7 -11.40 8.23 1.02
N PHE A 8 -12.01 9.17 0.29
CA PHE A 8 -11.62 9.46 -1.09
C PHE A 8 -10.18 9.99 -1.17
N LYS A 9 -9.80 10.88 -0.25
CA LYS A 9 -8.43 11.42 -0.19
C LYS A 9 -7.39 10.31 -0.03
N LYS A 10 -7.65 9.30 0.81
CA LYS A 10 -6.74 8.15 0.96
C LYS A 10 -6.67 7.33 -0.33
N ILE A 11 -7.81 6.97 -0.94
CA ILE A 11 -7.82 6.16 -2.18
C ILE A 11 -7.05 6.86 -3.30
N TRP A 12 -7.31 8.15 -3.51
CA TRP A 12 -6.64 8.92 -4.55
C TRP A 12 -5.17 9.21 -4.23
N SER A 13 -4.81 9.37 -2.94
CA SER A 13 -3.41 9.46 -2.53
C SER A 13 -2.64 8.17 -2.80
N VAL A 14 -3.27 7.00 -2.63
CA VAL A 14 -2.69 5.70 -2.99
C VAL A 14 -2.43 5.65 -4.49
N TRP A 15 -3.44 5.97 -5.28
CA TRP A 15 -3.33 5.99 -6.75
C TRP A 15 -2.19 6.92 -7.21
N LEU A 16 -2.16 8.15 -6.70
CA LEU A 16 -1.14 9.15 -7.05
C LEU A 16 0.27 8.68 -6.70
N LEU A 17 0.47 8.07 -5.52
CA LEU A 17 1.79 7.56 -5.15
C LEU A 17 2.25 6.45 -6.11
N VAL A 18 1.36 5.52 -6.47
CA VAL A 18 1.68 4.43 -7.41
C VAL A 18 2.03 4.99 -8.80
N VAL A 19 1.30 6.00 -9.27
CA VAL A 19 1.61 6.68 -10.55
C VAL A 19 2.99 7.32 -10.51
N ILE A 20 3.32 8.06 -9.44
CA ILE A 20 4.64 8.69 -9.29
C ILE A 20 5.75 7.63 -9.27
N LEU A 21 5.58 6.56 -8.50
CA LEU A 21 6.56 5.48 -8.42
C LEU A 21 6.73 4.76 -9.77
N ALA A 22 5.64 4.50 -10.49
CA ALA A 22 5.70 3.89 -11.81
C ALA A 22 6.44 4.80 -12.82
N LEU A 23 6.18 6.10 -12.81
CA LEU A 23 6.91 7.07 -13.63
C LEU A 23 8.40 7.10 -13.26
N MET A 24 8.74 7.14 -11.97
CA MET A 24 10.13 7.06 -11.53
C MET A 24 10.82 5.77 -11.98
N MET A 25 10.12 4.64 -11.90
CA MET A 25 10.61 3.34 -12.39
C MET A 25 10.90 3.37 -13.89
N THR A 26 10.07 4.03 -14.71
CA THR A 26 10.36 4.14 -16.16
C THR A 26 11.61 4.96 -16.48
N GLY A 27 11.97 5.95 -15.66
CA GLY A 27 13.21 6.72 -15.85
C GLY A 27 14.49 5.95 -15.48
N VAL A 28 14.35 4.98 -14.57
CA VAL A 28 15.46 4.21 -14.00
C VAL A 28 15.64 2.87 -14.68
N ALA A 29 14.54 2.18 -15.01
CA ALA A 29 14.54 0.82 -15.54
C ALA A 29 14.86 0.78 -17.05
N PRO A 30 15.17 -0.42 -17.59
CA PRO A 30 15.27 -0.63 -19.04
C PRO A 30 13.98 -0.23 -19.78
N PRO A 31 14.04 0.25 -21.02
CA PRO A 31 12.87 0.79 -21.74
C PRO A 31 11.73 -0.21 -21.93
N PHE A 32 12.02 -1.51 -22.02
CA PHE A 32 10.98 -2.55 -22.12
C PHE A 32 10.11 -2.68 -20.85
N MET A 33 10.55 -2.15 -19.70
CA MET A 33 9.76 -2.10 -18.46
C MET A 33 8.65 -1.03 -18.49
N ALA A 34 8.58 -0.19 -19.52
CA ALA A 34 7.50 0.78 -19.65
C ALA A 34 6.12 0.11 -19.82
N VAL A 35 6.06 -0.97 -20.59
CA VAL A 35 4.80 -1.72 -20.84
C VAL A 35 4.19 -2.28 -19.53
N PRO A 36 4.92 -3.06 -18.70
CA PRO A 36 4.36 -3.55 -17.44
C PRO A 36 4.04 -2.41 -16.47
N ALA A 37 4.79 -1.31 -16.46
CA ALA A 37 4.46 -0.14 -15.64
C ALA A 37 3.12 0.48 -16.03
N ILE A 38 2.84 0.65 -17.33
CA ILE A 38 1.56 1.17 -17.83
C ILE A 38 0.41 0.23 -17.45
N LEU A 39 0.59 -1.08 -17.61
CA LEU A 39 -0.43 -2.07 -17.23
C LEU A 39 -0.75 -2.00 -15.73
N ILE A 40 0.26 -1.86 -14.87
CA ILE A 40 0.07 -1.71 -13.42
C ILE A 40 -0.73 -0.44 -13.11
N ILE A 41 -0.43 0.69 -13.77
CA ILE A 41 -1.17 1.94 -13.59
C ILE A 41 -2.65 1.75 -13.97
N ILE A 42 -2.93 1.11 -15.11
CA ILE A 42 -4.30 0.87 -15.57
C ILE A 42 -5.06 0.00 -14.56
N VAL A 43 -4.48 -1.13 -14.16
CA VAL A 43 -5.10 -2.03 -13.18
C VAL A 43 -5.36 -1.33 -11.85
N MET A 44 -4.40 -0.56 -11.35
CA MET A 44 -4.55 0.21 -10.11
C MET A 44 -5.60 1.30 -10.22
N THR A 45 -5.70 1.96 -11.38
CA THR A 45 -6.73 2.96 -11.65
C THR A 45 -8.12 2.32 -11.61
N LEU A 46 -8.30 1.18 -12.29
CA LEU A 46 -9.57 0.44 -12.27
C LEU A 46 -9.92 -0.03 -10.87
N TRP A 47 -8.95 -0.52 -10.10
CA TRP A 47 -9.19 -0.98 -8.72
C TRP A 47 -9.58 0.19 -7.80
N CYS A 48 -8.89 1.33 -7.89
CA CYS A 48 -9.23 2.54 -7.13
C CYS A 48 -10.61 3.06 -7.49
N ILE A 49 -10.98 3.11 -8.78
CA ILE A 49 -12.32 3.52 -9.22
C ILE A 49 -13.39 2.55 -8.69
N ASN A 50 -13.12 1.24 -8.79
CA ASN A 50 -14.04 0.22 -8.30
C ASN A 50 -14.27 0.38 -6.79
N CYS A 51 -13.21 0.55 -5.99
CA CYS A 51 -13.32 0.77 -4.55
C CYS A 51 -13.97 2.12 -4.19
N ALA A 52 -13.68 3.19 -4.94
CA ALA A 52 -14.18 4.53 -4.64
C ALA A 52 -15.66 4.69 -4.96
N TYR A 53 -16.12 4.14 -6.10
CA TYR A 53 -17.44 4.49 -6.66
C TYR A 53 -18.40 3.32 -6.83
N ARG A 54 -17.92 2.09 -7.00
CA ARG A 54 -18.76 0.94 -7.38
C ARG A 54 -18.96 -0.08 -6.27
N SER A 55 -17.91 -0.39 -5.51
CA SER A 55 -17.92 -1.41 -4.47
C SER A 55 -18.32 -0.80 -3.12
N GLU A 56 -19.25 -1.47 -2.44
CA GLU A 56 -19.63 -1.20 -1.04
C GLU A 56 -19.01 -2.23 -0.07
N HIS A 57 -18.30 -3.21 -0.64
CA HIS A 57 -17.68 -4.30 0.08
C HIS A 57 -16.47 -3.81 0.89
N PHE A 58 -16.52 -4.00 2.21
CA PHE A 58 -15.48 -3.56 3.14
C PHE A 58 -14.13 -4.24 2.84
N VAL A 59 -14.15 -5.53 2.50
CA VAL A 59 -12.94 -6.31 2.19
C VAL A 59 -12.18 -5.75 0.99
N SER A 60 -12.88 -5.28 -0.05
CA SER A 60 -12.21 -4.69 -1.23
C SER A 60 -11.39 -3.46 -0.86
N PHE A 61 -11.93 -2.59 -0.01
CA PHE A 61 -11.22 -1.43 0.49
C PHE A 61 -10.12 -1.78 1.48
N ALA A 62 -10.37 -2.73 2.39
CA ALA A 62 -9.36 -3.20 3.35
C ALA A 62 -8.16 -3.82 2.61
N ASN A 63 -8.40 -4.61 1.55
CA ASN A 63 -7.36 -5.13 0.66
C ASN A 63 -6.57 -4.00 0.00
N LEU A 64 -7.23 -2.98 -0.55
CA LEU A 64 -6.55 -1.86 -1.20
C LEU A 64 -5.65 -1.10 -0.21
N ARG A 65 -6.18 -0.79 0.98
CA ARG A 65 -5.42 -0.10 2.05
C ARG A 65 -4.22 -0.93 2.51
N MET A 66 -4.42 -2.23 2.64
CA MET A 66 -3.39 -3.16 3.09
C MET A 66 -2.31 -3.36 2.02
N PHE A 67 -2.70 -3.55 0.75
CA PHE A 67 -1.80 -3.60 -0.39
C PHE A 67 -0.91 -2.36 -0.40
N PHE A 68 -1.50 -1.17 -0.30
CA PHE A 68 -0.75 0.08 -0.27
C PHE A 68 0.27 0.12 0.87
N ASN A 69 -0.15 -0.13 2.11
CA ASN A 69 0.75 -0.04 3.27
C ASN A 69 1.93 -1.00 3.17
N MET A 70 1.72 -2.16 2.53
CA MET A 70 2.76 -3.17 2.32
C MET A 70 3.62 -2.90 1.08
N SER A 71 3.10 -2.21 0.07
CA SER A 71 3.77 -2.02 -1.21
C SER A 71 4.69 -0.79 -1.25
N VAL A 72 4.44 0.25 -0.42
CA VAL A 72 5.23 1.50 -0.47
C VAL A 72 6.73 1.25 -0.25
N ALA A 73 7.10 0.67 0.89
CA ALA A 73 8.49 0.44 1.26
C ALA A 73 9.26 -0.46 0.25
N PRO A 74 8.75 -1.64 -0.18
CA PRO A 74 9.47 -2.45 -1.14
C PRO A 74 9.54 -1.81 -2.53
N MET A 75 8.56 -1.02 -2.97
CA MET A 75 8.67 -0.29 -4.23
C MET A 75 9.81 0.74 -4.21
N PHE A 76 9.98 1.48 -3.12
CA PHE A 76 11.13 2.38 -2.96
C PHE A 76 12.46 1.64 -2.93
N ALA A 77 12.55 0.53 -2.19
CA ALA A 77 13.75 -0.32 -2.18
C ALA A 77 14.08 -0.85 -3.58
N SER A 78 13.07 -1.28 -4.34
CA SER A 78 13.21 -1.80 -5.71
C SER A 78 13.68 -0.72 -6.68
N LEU A 79 13.08 0.47 -6.61
CA LEU A 79 13.47 1.64 -7.42
C LEU A 79 14.94 2.02 -7.18
N LEU A 80 15.36 2.12 -5.92
CA LEU A 80 16.73 2.45 -5.56
C LEU A 80 17.71 1.35 -6.00
N THR A 81 17.34 0.08 -5.81
CA THR A 81 18.16 -1.06 -6.23
C THR A 81 18.36 -1.06 -7.75
N LEU A 82 17.30 -0.81 -8.52
CA LEU A 82 17.40 -0.65 -9.97
C LEU A 82 18.26 0.55 -10.36
N GLY A 83 18.13 1.67 -9.67
CA GLY A 83 18.95 2.86 -9.90
C GLY A 83 20.44 2.59 -9.72
N VAL A 84 20.80 1.90 -8.64
CA VAL A 84 22.19 1.55 -8.38
C VAL A 84 22.70 0.50 -9.38
N THR A 85 21.95 -0.59 -9.58
CA THR A 85 22.42 -1.72 -10.39
C THR A 85 22.47 -1.39 -11.89
N TYR A 86 21.42 -0.78 -12.42
CA TYR A 86 21.32 -0.50 -13.86
C TYR A 86 22.03 0.80 -14.27
N LYS A 87 21.86 1.90 -13.52
CA LYS A 87 22.46 3.20 -13.91
C LYS A 87 23.88 3.38 -13.38
N LYS A 88 24.13 3.07 -12.10
CA LYS A 88 25.45 3.31 -11.47
C LYS A 88 26.44 2.19 -11.76
N MET A 89 26.04 0.94 -11.58
CA MET A 89 26.91 -0.23 -11.79
C MET A 89 26.89 -0.77 -13.22
N LYS A 90 25.96 -0.28 -14.07
CA LYS A 90 25.80 -0.71 -15.48
C LYS A 90 25.74 -2.23 -15.64
N LEU A 91 25.11 -2.92 -14.69
CA LEU A 91 24.87 -4.35 -14.78
C LEU A 91 23.91 -4.65 -15.94
N GLY A 92 23.93 -5.89 -16.43
CA GLY A 92 23.00 -6.35 -17.45
C GLY A 92 21.55 -6.09 -17.05
N ALA A 93 20.67 -5.89 -18.04
CA ALA A 93 19.26 -5.60 -17.78
C ALA A 93 18.61 -6.71 -16.92
N ALA A 94 18.82 -7.99 -17.28
CA ALA A 94 18.27 -9.12 -16.54
C ALA A 94 18.75 -9.19 -15.08
N THR A 95 20.06 -9.02 -14.83
CA THR A 95 20.64 -9.05 -13.48
C THR A 95 20.15 -7.88 -12.62
N SER A 96 20.02 -6.69 -13.22
CA SER A 96 19.49 -5.51 -12.54
C SER A 96 18.03 -5.70 -12.14
N LEU A 97 17.23 -6.33 -13.01
CA LEU A 97 15.84 -6.66 -12.73
C LEU A 97 15.68 -7.71 -11.63
N MET A 98 16.49 -8.76 -11.64
CA MET A 98 16.47 -9.77 -10.59
C MET A 98 16.79 -9.16 -9.21
N LEU A 99 17.81 -8.31 -9.14
CA LEU A 99 18.16 -7.59 -7.91
C LEU A 99 17.07 -6.58 -7.52
N GLY A 100 16.49 -5.87 -8.49
CA GLY A 100 15.37 -4.95 -8.30
C GLY A 100 14.11 -5.62 -7.75
N LEU A 101 13.87 -6.89 -8.07
CA LEU A 101 12.72 -7.65 -7.58
C LEU A 101 12.95 -8.25 -6.18
N ALA A 102 14.20 -8.34 -5.71
CA ALA A 102 14.51 -8.96 -4.42
C ALA A 102 13.74 -8.37 -3.22
N PRO A 103 13.57 -7.03 -3.08
CA PRO A 103 12.77 -6.46 -2.00
C PRO A 103 11.28 -6.85 -2.07
N VAL A 104 10.73 -7.00 -3.28
CA VAL A 104 9.35 -7.45 -3.48
C VAL A 104 9.19 -8.90 -3.05
N VAL A 105 10.12 -9.78 -3.46
CA VAL A 105 10.12 -11.19 -3.08
C VAL A 105 10.24 -11.34 -1.55
N LEU A 106 11.09 -10.53 -0.91
CA LEU A 106 11.23 -10.52 0.54
C LEU A 106 9.91 -10.18 1.26
N VAL A 107 9.17 -9.18 0.75
CA VAL A 107 7.85 -8.83 1.30
C VAL A 107 6.82 -9.92 1.06
N LEU A 108 6.83 -10.57 -0.11
CA LEU A 108 5.91 -11.69 -0.38
C LEU A 108 6.17 -12.88 0.53
N LEU A 109 7.44 -13.21 0.80
CA LEU A 109 7.82 -14.29 1.72
C LEU A 109 7.42 -13.97 3.15
N THR A 110 7.71 -12.75 3.62
CA THR A 110 7.32 -12.32 4.97
C THR A 110 5.81 -12.20 5.11
N TYR A 111 5.11 -11.77 4.06
CA TYR A 111 3.64 -11.78 4.01
C TYR A 111 3.09 -13.19 4.13
N ALA A 112 3.61 -14.15 3.36
CA ALA A 112 3.19 -15.54 3.45
C ALA A 112 3.43 -16.10 4.85
N MET A 113 4.59 -15.83 5.45
CA MET A 113 4.92 -16.21 6.82
C MET A 113 3.92 -15.64 7.83
N ALA A 114 3.64 -14.34 7.76
CA ALA A 114 2.65 -13.67 8.61
C ALA A 114 1.22 -14.16 8.36
N TYR A 115 0.91 -14.60 7.13
CA TYR A 115 -0.39 -15.17 6.78
C TYR A 115 -0.59 -16.56 7.40
N TYR A 116 0.46 -17.37 7.47
CA TYR A 116 0.42 -18.69 8.10
C TYR A 116 0.46 -18.62 9.63
N TRP A 117 1.26 -17.69 10.19
CA TRP A 117 1.30 -17.46 11.64
C TRP A 117 0.12 -16.63 12.12
N ARG A 118 -0.93 -17.34 12.56
CA ARG A 118 -2.14 -16.73 13.11
C ARG A 118 -1.80 -15.85 14.32
N SER A 119 -2.35 -14.65 14.29
CA SER A 119 -2.45 -13.80 15.48
C SER A 119 -3.90 -13.76 15.93
N LYS A 120 -4.14 -14.00 17.22
CA LYS A 120 -5.47 -13.90 17.82
C LYS A 120 -5.70 -12.44 18.21
N SER A 121 -6.15 -11.63 17.28
CA SER A 121 -6.34 -10.19 17.49
C SER A 121 -7.71 -9.76 17.00
N ASP A 122 -8.56 -9.33 17.94
CA ASP A 122 -9.92 -8.86 17.69
C ASP A 122 -9.90 -7.36 17.38
N ILE A 123 -9.55 -7.01 16.13
CA ILE A 123 -9.43 -5.61 15.66
C ILE A 123 -10.70 -5.16 14.92
N LEU A 124 -11.63 -6.09 14.65
CA LEU A 124 -12.83 -5.83 13.86
C LEU A 124 -14.07 -5.86 14.75
N HIS A 125 -14.81 -4.75 14.79
CA HIS A 125 -16.10 -4.68 15.42
C HIS A 125 -17.20 -5.04 14.42
N PHE A 126 -18.06 -5.98 14.79
CA PHE A 126 -19.21 -6.39 13.99
C PHE A 126 -20.49 -5.80 14.58
N LYS A 127 -21.31 -5.14 13.75
CA LYS A 127 -22.69 -4.75 14.06
C LYS A 127 -23.61 -5.26 12.96
N GLY A 128 -24.09 -6.50 13.10
CA GLY A 128 -24.88 -7.18 12.06
C GLY A 128 -24.07 -7.43 10.79
N GLN A 129 -24.50 -6.87 9.65
CA GLN A 129 -23.79 -6.95 8.36
C GLN A 129 -22.74 -5.84 8.16
N ARG A 130 -22.54 -4.97 9.16
CA ARG A 130 -21.60 -3.84 9.08
C ARG A 130 -20.35 -4.10 9.92
N VAL A 131 -19.20 -3.69 9.39
CA VAL A 131 -17.89 -3.89 10.02
C VAL A 131 -17.12 -2.57 10.09
N GLU A 132 -16.47 -2.34 11.23
CA GLU A 132 -15.50 -1.25 11.39
C GLU A 132 -14.23 -1.76 12.07
N SER A 133 -13.09 -1.19 11.69
CA SER A 133 -11.81 -1.46 12.34
C SER A 133 -11.65 -0.55 13.56
N ILE A 134 -11.57 -1.14 14.75
CA ILE A 134 -11.27 -0.42 16.00
C ILE A 134 -9.75 -0.15 16.01
N GLU A 135 -9.31 0.82 15.22
CA GLU A 135 -7.95 1.36 15.35
C GLU A 135 -7.99 2.60 16.26
N PRO A 136 -7.28 2.61 17.41
CA PRO A 136 -7.11 3.84 18.16
C PRO A 136 -6.44 4.87 17.25
N PRO A 137 -6.89 6.14 17.27
CA PRO A 137 -6.31 7.16 16.40
C PRO A 137 -4.81 7.29 16.72
N GLN A 138 -3.95 6.92 15.76
CA GLN A 138 -2.52 7.19 15.84
C GLN A 138 -2.31 8.70 15.88
N LYS A 139 -2.06 9.22 17.09
CA LYS A 139 -1.64 10.61 17.29
C LYS A 139 -0.16 10.68 16.92
N VAL A 140 0.14 11.10 15.70
CA VAL A 140 1.49 11.47 15.31
C VAL A 140 1.84 12.75 16.07
N GLN A 141 2.77 12.66 17.00
CA GLN A 141 3.19 13.81 17.80
C GLN A 141 4.23 14.61 17.01
N TRP A 142 4.13 15.93 17.00
CA TRP A 142 5.01 16.84 16.23
C TRP A 142 6.51 16.63 16.50
N TRP A 143 6.88 16.28 17.75
CA TRP A 143 8.27 15.98 18.10
C TRP A 143 8.81 14.72 17.41
N GLN A 144 7.96 13.75 17.06
CA GLN A 144 8.38 12.57 16.30
C GLN A 144 8.78 12.97 14.88
N ALA A 145 8.06 13.93 14.27
CA ALA A 145 8.43 14.49 12.98
C ALA A 145 9.74 15.29 13.08
N GLY A 146 9.91 16.09 14.13
CA GLY A 146 11.15 16.83 14.41
C GLY A 146 12.36 15.92 14.61
N LEU A 147 12.20 14.83 15.37
CA LEU A 147 13.26 13.83 15.56
C LEU A 147 13.58 13.07 14.28
N ALA A 148 12.56 12.67 13.50
CA ALA A 148 12.79 12.02 12.22
C ALA A 148 13.56 12.93 11.25
N ALA A 149 13.20 14.22 11.20
CA ALA A 149 13.90 15.21 10.40
C ALA A 149 15.35 15.41 10.88
N GLY A 150 15.57 15.56 12.19
CA GLY A 150 16.90 15.70 12.78
C GLY A 150 17.80 14.48 12.58
N LEU A 151 17.27 13.27 12.78
CA LEU A 151 18.01 12.03 12.49
C LEU A 151 18.35 11.93 11.00
N SER A 152 17.40 12.26 10.12
CA SER A 152 17.65 12.21 8.67
C SER A 152 18.74 13.19 8.21
N SER A 153 18.83 14.38 8.83
CA SER A 153 19.84 15.38 8.48
C SER A 153 21.24 15.02 8.96
N VAL A 154 21.37 14.19 10.01
CA VAL A 154 22.67 13.67 10.50
C VAL A 154 23.09 12.41 9.76
N ILE A 155 22.14 11.51 9.47
CA ILE A 155 22.41 10.24 8.80
C ILE A 155 22.88 10.47 7.35
N TYR A 156 22.24 11.40 6.63
CA TYR A 156 22.59 11.67 5.23
C TYR A 156 24.08 12.06 4.99
N PRO A 157 24.66 13.04 5.69
CA PRO A 157 26.08 13.39 5.53
C PRO A 157 27.01 12.25 5.98
N LEU A 158 26.64 11.48 7.01
CA LEU A 158 27.42 10.33 7.45
C LEU A 158 27.51 9.24 6.38
N MET A 159 26.39 8.97 5.71
CA MET A 159 26.32 8.03 4.59
C MET A 159 27.05 8.55 3.35
N LYS A 160 26.95 9.86 3.08
CA LYS A 160 27.68 10.50 1.99
C LYS A 160 29.19 10.39 2.19
N SER A 161 29.68 10.53 3.43
CA SER A 161 31.11 10.37 3.77
C SER A 161 31.67 8.98 3.48
N HIS A 162 30.83 7.95 3.36
CA HIS A 162 31.24 6.57 3.11
C HIS A 162 30.91 6.08 1.68
N ASP A 163 30.43 6.98 0.79
CA ASP A 163 30.02 6.65 -0.60
C ASP A 163 28.92 5.57 -0.76
N VAL A 164 28.22 5.21 0.33
CA VAL A 164 27.14 4.22 0.37
C VAL A 164 25.72 4.77 0.67
N PRO A 165 25.34 6.02 0.33
CA PRO A 165 24.01 6.54 0.68
C PRO A 165 22.86 5.74 0.07
N ALA A 166 23.01 5.28 -1.17
CA ALA A 166 21.97 4.50 -1.84
C ALA A 166 21.81 3.10 -1.23
N THR A 167 22.92 2.43 -0.88
CA THR A 167 22.90 1.07 -0.31
C THR A 167 22.25 1.06 1.06
N GLY A 168 22.56 2.01 1.93
CA GLY A 168 21.92 2.07 3.25
C GLY A 168 20.43 2.45 3.18
N LEU A 169 20.01 3.28 2.21
CA LEU A 169 18.59 3.54 1.95
C LEU A 169 17.86 2.27 1.49
N ILE A 170 18.49 1.45 0.63
CA ILE A 170 17.93 0.16 0.20
C ILE A 170 17.70 -0.74 1.42
N TYR A 171 18.69 -0.89 2.31
CA TYR A 171 18.53 -1.69 3.53
C TYR A 171 17.47 -1.12 4.48
N PHE A 172 17.43 0.20 4.65
CA PHE A 172 16.40 0.85 5.46
C PHE A 172 14.99 0.55 4.95
N PHE A 173 14.73 0.73 3.65
CA PHE A 173 13.43 0.43 3.06
C PHE A 173 13.10 -1.07 3.06
N ALA A 174 14.09 -1.94 2.87
CA ALA A 174 13.90 -3.39 2.98
C ALA A 174 13.51 -3.79 4.40
N LEU A 175 14.22 -3.32 5.44
CA LEU A 175 13.88 -3.58 6.84
C LEU A 175 12.52 -2.97 7.21
N MET A 176 12.24 -1.74 6.75
CA MET A 176 10.94 -1.10 6.96
C MET A 176 9.81 -1.90 6.32
N SER A 177 10.04 -2.53 5.16
CA SER A 177 9.05 -3.36 4.50
C SER A 177 8.69 -4.61 5.32
N VAL A 178 9.71 -5.28 5.88
CA VAL A 178 9.54 -6.43 6.78
C VAL A 178 8.83 -5.99 8.07
N PHE A 179 9.25 -4.88 8.65
CA PHE A 179 8.61 -4.29 9.82
C PHE A 179 7.13 -3.99 9.57
N MET A 180 6.78 -3.39 8.42
CA MET A 180 5.39 -3.11 8.05
C MET A 180 4.54 -4.38 7.95
N VAL A 181 5.11 -5.49 7.47
CA VAL A 181 4.39 -6.77 7.44
C VAL A 181 4.08 -7.27 8.85
N PHE A 182 5.08 -7.29 9.73
CA PHE A 182 4.89 -7.71 11.13
C PHE A 182 3.98 -6.77 11.91
N TYR A 183 4.10 -5.46 11.70
CA TYR A 183 3.25 -4.46 12.33
C TYR A 183 1.78 -4.63 11.94
N ASN A 184 1.51 -5.00 10.69
CA ASN A 184 0.15 -5.22 10.21
C ASN A 184 -0.32 -6.68 10.36
N ARG A 185 0.48 -7.59 10.97
CA ARG A 185 0.18 -9.04 11.09
C ARG A 185 -1.24 -9.31 11.60
N ASP A 186 -1.67 -8.53 12.59
CA ASP A 186 -2.97 -8.66 13.22
C ASP A 186 -4.10 -8.30 12.25
N LYS A 187 -3.87 -7.29 11.41
CA LYS A 187 -4.80 -6.86 10.36
C LYS A 187 -4.87 -7.88 9.23
N ILE A 188 -3.75 -8.54 8.90
CA ILE A 188 -3.71 -9.66 7.93
C ILE A 188 -4.62 -10.79 8.43
N SER A 189 -4.44 -11.17 9.69
CA SER A 189 -5.20 -12.25 10.34
C SER A 189 -6.69 -11.90 10.39
N ALA A 190 -7.03 -10.69 10.87
CA ALA A 190 -8.41 -10.24 10.95
C ALA A 190 -9.10 -10.16 9.56
N LEU A 191 -8.38 -9.67 8.54
CA LEU A 191 -8.90 -9.62 7.17
C LEU A 191 -9.08 -11.01 6.56
N ARG A 192 -8.19 -11.95 6.88
CA ARG A 192 -8.33 -13.36 6.50
C ARG A 192 -9.55 -13.99 7.14
N ASP A 193 -9.72 -13.82 8.45
CA ASP A 193 -10.86 -14.37 9.19
C ASP A 193 -12.18 -13.78 8.68
N LEU A 194 -12.20 -12.48 8.33
CA LEU A 194 -13.33 -11.83 7.68
C LEU A 194 -13.67 -12.49 6.34
N LYS A 195 -12.68 -12.72 5.46
CA LYS A 195 -12.91 -13.41 4.17
C LYS A 195 -13.44 -14.82 4.34
N VAL A 196 -12.91 -15.57 5.32
CA VAL A 196 -13.39 -16.92 5.64
C VAL A 196 -14.82 -16.89 6.15
N ARG A 197 -15.16 -15.90 7.00
CA ARG A 197 -16.52 -15.71 7.51
C ARG A 197 -17.50 -15.35 6.39
N GLU A 198 -17.14 -14.43 5.50
CA GLU A 198 -17.97 -14.08 4.33
C GLU A 198 -18.24 -15.28 3.42
N ALA A 199 -17.20 -16.08 3.15
CA ALA A 199 -17.35 -17.30 2.36
C ALA A 199 -18.24 -18.35 3.02
N LYS A 200 -18.17 -18.47 4.36
CA LYS A 200 -18.99 -19.41 5.13
C LYS A 200 -20.45 -18.96 5.24
N GLU A 201 -20.69 -17.67 5.43
CA GLU A 201 -22.04 -17.12 5.62
C GLU A 201 -22.72 -16.72 4.30
N ASN A 202 -22.00 -16.76 3.18
CA ASN A 202 -22.41 -16.27 1.87
C ASN A 202 -23.00 -14.84 1.93
N ARG A 203 -22.37 -13.98 2.73
CA ARG A 203 -22.78 -12.59 2.99
C ARG A 203 -21.59 -11.66 2.80
N GLN A 204 -21.83 -10.51 2.19
CA GLN A 204 -20.84 -9.47 2.02
C GLN A 204 -20.97 -8.44 3.14
N TYR A 205 -19.88 -8.17 3.86
CA TYR A 205 -19.90 -7.14 4.90
C TYR A 205 -19.65 -5.75 4.31
N THR A 206 -20.43 -4.80 4.79
CA THR A 206 -20.38 -3.39 4.36
C THR A 206 -19.78 -2.50 5.45
N PHE A 207 -19.50 -1.25 5.09
CA PHE A 207 -19.03 -0.24 6.04
C PHE A 207 -20.12 0.14 7.05
N MET A 208 -19.72 0.50 8.27
CA MET A 208 -20.63 1.06 9.28
C MET A 208 -21.35 2.32 8.78
N ASP A 209 -20.61 3.24 8.14
CA ASP A 209 -21.11 4.53 7.63
C ASP A 209 -21.41 4.51 6.12
N ILE A 210 -21.98 3.42 5.63
CA ILE A 210 -22.26 3.24 4.19
C ILE A 210 -23.17 4.32 3.60
N GLU A 211 -24.19 4.77 4.36
CA GLU A 211 -25.14 5.80 3.94
C GLU A 211 -24.43 7.12 3.64
N THR A 212 -23.44 7.48 4.45
CA THR A 212 -22.61 8.67 4.26
C THR A 212 -21.69 8.54 3.05
N ILE A 213 -21.16 7.34 2.78
CA ILE A 213 -20.36 7.09 1.57
C ILE A 213 -21.23 7.23 0.31
N GLN A 214 -22.45 6.68 0.34
CA GLN A 214 -23.41 6.78 -0.76
C GLN A 214 -23.82 8.23 -1.04
N SER A 215 -24.11 9.02 -0.01
CA SER A 215 -24.48 10.43 -0.19
C SER A 215 -23.36 11.27 -0.80
N MET A 216 -22.10 11.03 -0.41
CA MET A 216 -20.94 11.68 -1.04
C MET A 216 -20.73 11.25 -2.50
N ARG A 217 -20.93 9.97 -2.82
CA ARG A 217 -20.88 9.47 -4.19
C ARG A 217 -21.95 10.15 -5.05
N ALA A 218 -23.17 10.29 -4.54
CA ALA A 218 -24.27 10.95 -5.23
C ALA A 218 -24.00 12.45 -5.46
N ALA A 219 -23.37 13.13 -4.51
CA ALA A 219 -23.00 14.54 -4.64
C ALA A 219 -21.87 14.76 -5.69
N SER A 220 -20.91 13.83 -5.78
CA SER A 220 -19.77 13.93 -6.69
C SER A 220 -20.17 13.72 -8.16
N TRP A 221 -19.60 14.52 -9.07
CA TRP A 221 -19.80 14.33 -10.51
C TRP A 221 -19.18 13.01 -11.00
N LEU A 222 -18.00 12.64 -10.48
CA LEU A 222 -17.36 11.36 -10.77
C LEU A 222 -18.18 10.18 -10.24
N GLY A 223 -18.76 10.33 -9.05
CA GLY A 223 -19.65 9.31 -8.50
C GLY A 223 -20.88 9.09 -9.37
N ARG A 224 -21.49 10.15 -9.91
CA ARG A 224 -22.60 10.05 -10.86
C ARG A 224 -22.19 9.40 -12.18
N LEU A 225 -21.03 9.73 -12.74
CA LEU A 225 -20.52 9.11 -13.98
C LEU A 225 -20.26 7.61 -13.84
N PHE A 226 -19.69 7.19 -12.72
CA PHE A 226 -19.32 5.78 -12.50
C PHE A 226 -20.43 4.94 -11.85
N ALA A 227 -21.43 5.56 -11.18
CA ALA A 227 -22.58 4.86 -10.60
C ALA A 227 -23.55 4.30 -11.66
N VAL A 228 -23.65 4.96 -12.82
CA VAL A 228 -24.60 4.59 -13.89
C VAL A 228 -24.30 3.22 -14.52
N ARG A 229 -23.13 2.63 -14.28
CA ARG A 229 -22.71 1.35 -14.89
C ARG A 229 -22.79 0.12 -13.98
N ALA A 230 -23.45 0.23 -12.82
CA ALA A 230 -23.61 -0.86 -11.86
C ALA A 230 -25.04 -1.45 -11.83
N ARG A 231 -25.76 -1.44 -12.95
CA ARG A 231 -26.89 -2.36 -13.18
C ARG A 231 -26.41 -3.60 -13.91
#